data_AF-A0A9N9LNN4-F1
#
_entry.id   AF-A0A9N9LNN4-F1
#
_cell.length_a   1.000
_cell.length_b   1.000
_cell.length_c   1.000
_cell.angle_alpha   90.00
_cell.angle_beta   90.00
_cell.angle_gamma   90.00
#
_symmetry.space_group_name_H-M   'P 1'
#
loop_
_entity.id
_entity.type
_entity.pdbx_description
1 polymer ?
#
loop_
_entity_poly.entity_id
_entity_poly.type
_entity_poly.pdbx_seq_one_letter_code
_entity_poly.pdbx_strand_id
1 'polypeptide(L)'
;MASAGIDLSAFTNIPALPPPKGVTSNFINPESRAKEARAAIYLCLSLMVISVLLRIYARMGVSRSFGADGYFCIVAAMSVIAWSSLIITIVGDPLGPHSWNVPVSKITVRFLKTVLINLCLHPVAAIFVKTTILLLYL
;
A
#
# COMPACT_ATOMS: atom_id res chain seq x y z
N MET A 1 20.29 22.45 32.63
CA MET A 1 19.02 21.85 32.15
C MET A 1 19.40 20.64 31.33
N ALA A 2 19.34 19.48 31.98
CA ALA A 2 20.03 18.26 31.59
C ALA A 2 19.49 17.70 30.27
N SER A 3 20.37 17.54 29.29
CA SER A 3 20.21 16.60 28.19
C SER A 3 20.14 15.19 28.80
N ALA A 4 18.92 14.74 29.14
CA ALA A 4 18.68 13.35 29.44
C ALA A 4 19.13 12.55 28.22
N GLY A 5 20.22 11.80 28.38
CA GLY A 5 20.64 10.78 27.42
C GLY A 5 19.51 9.78 27.32
N ILE A 6 18.62 9.97 26.35
CA ILE A 6 17.60 9.01 26.02
C ILE A 6 18.36 7.81 25.44
N ASP A 7 18.52 6.74 26.22
CA ASP A 7 19.09 5.49 25.76
C ASP A 7 18.21 4.90 24.66
N LEU A 8 18.52 5.24 23.40
CA LEU A 8 17.84 4.78 22.19
C LEU A 8 17.88 3.24 22.06
N SER A 9 18.79 2.59 22.76
CA SER A 9 18.91 1.13 22.89
C SER A 9 17.69 0.51 23.57
N ALA A 10 17.03 1.21 24.52
CA ALA A 10 15.82 0.73 25.18
C ALA A 10 14.64 0.60 24.19
N PHE A 11 14.49 1.55 23.25
CA PHE A 11 13.47 1.52 22.20
C PHE A 11 13.71 0.43 21.13
N THR A 12 14.88 -0.20 21.13
CA THR A 12 15.16 -1.33 20.22
C THR A 12 14.61 -2.64 20.75
N ASN A 13 14.39 -2.76 22.07
CA ASN A 13 13.91 -3.98 22.73
C ASN A 13 12.40 -3.92 23.05
N ILE A 14 11.75 -2.79 22.82
CA ILE A 14 10.31 -2.64 23.06
C ILE A 14 9.56 -3.00 21.76
N PRO A 15 8.71 -4.04 21.78
CA PRO A 15 7.89 -4.38 20.62
C PRO A 15 6.82 -3.31 20.38
N ALA A 16 6.45 -3.08 19.12
CA ALA A 16 5.42 -2.10 18.76
C ALA A 16 4.02 -2.47 19.26
N LEU A 17 3.77 -3.75 19.52
CA LEU A 17 2.56 -4.26 20.16
C LEU A 17 2.94 -5.32 21.20
N PRO A 18 2.30 -5.37 22.39
CA PRO A 18 2.53 -6.46 23.32
C PRO A 18 2.20 -7.81 22.66
N PRO A 19 3.09 -8.82 22.76
CA PRO A 19 2.81 -10.13 22.21
C PRO A 19 1.67 -10.82 22.98
N PRO A 20 0.89 -11.69 22.32
CA PRO A 20 -0.10 -12.54 23.00
C PRO A 20 0.58 -13.52 23.97
N LYS A 21 -0.19 -13.99 24.96
CA LYS A 21 0.32 -14.92 26.00
C LYS A 21 0.98 -16.15 25.35
N GLY A 22 2.25 -16.38 25.65
CA GLY A 22 3.03 -17.53 25.17
C GLY A 22 3.86 -17.28 23.90
N VAL A 23 3.83 -16.08 23.31
CA VAL A 23 4.66 -15.73 22.14
C VAL A 23 5.79 -14.79 22.56
N THR A 24 7.04 -15.18 22.27
CA THR A 24 8.21 -14.32 22.45
C THR A 24 8.50 -13.55 21.17
N SER A 25 8.60 -12.22 21.26
CA SER A 25 8.96 -11.37 20.12
C SER A 25 10.34 -11.75 19.56
N ASN A 26 10.39 -12.07 18.26
CA ASN A 26 11.64 -12.32 17.55
C ASN A 26 11.99 -11.11 16.68
N PHE A 27 13.01 -10.35 17.08
CA PHE A 27 13.45 -9.14 16.37
C PHE A 27 14.57 -9.39 15.34
N ILE A 28 15.11 -10.60 15.27
CA ILE A 28 16.29 -10.94 14.44
C ILE A 28 15.85 -11.55 13.10
N ASN A 29 14.92 -12.51 13.14
CA ASN A 29 14.36 -13.15 11.95
C ASN A 29 12.85 -13.32 12.09
N PRO A 30 12.09 -12.22 11.96
CA PRO A 30 10.67 -12.29 12.17
C PRO A 30 10.01 -12.96 10.96
N GLU A 31 9.09 -13.89 11.21
CA GLU A 31 8.24 -14.46 10.17
C GLU A 31 7.44 -13.31 9.51
N SER A 32 7.67 -13.11 8.22
CA SER A 32 7.15 -11.96 7.48
C SER A 32 6.34 -12.43 6.28
N ARG A 33 5.09 -12.00 6.21
CA ARG A 33 4.20 -12.23 5.05
C ARG A 33 4.39 -11.19 3.95
N ALA A 34 5.45 -10.38 4.04
CA ALA A 34 5.75 -9.34 3.05
C ALA A 34 5.94 -9.90 1.64
N LYS A 35 6.56 -11.08 1.49
CA LYS A 35 6.77 -11.71 0.18
C LYS A 35 5.45 -12.10 -0.48
N GLU A 36 4.53 -12.68 0.31
CA GLU A 36 3.19 -13.07 -0.15
C GLU A 36 2.38 -11.83 -0.54
N ALA A 37 2.41 -10.79 0.29
CA ALA A 37 1.72 -9.52 0.00
C ALA A 37 2.25 -8.86 -1.28
N ARG A 38 3.57 -8.81 -1.48
CA ARG A 38 4.17 -8.28 -2.72
C ARG A 38 3.74 -9.09 -3.93
N ALA A 39 3.77 -10.43 -3.84
CA ALA A 39 3.34 -11.30 -4.92
C ALA A 39 1.89 -11.04 -5.32
N ALA A 40 0.98 -10.92 -4.33
CA ALA A 40 -0.42 -10.60 -4.56
C ALA A 40 -0.60 -9.23 -5.25
N ILE A 41 0.14 -8.20 -4.80
CA ILE A 41 0.08 -6.86 -5.41
C ILE A 41 0.53 -6.92 -6.87
N TYR A 42 1.65 -7.59 -7.18
CA TYR A 42 2.12 -7.69 -8.56
C TYR A 42 1.11 -8.40 -9.46
N LEU A 43 0.53 -9.51 -9.01
CA LEU A 43 -0.48 -10.25 -9.77
C LEU A 43 -1.73 -9.40 -10.04
N CYS A 44 -2.29 -8.78 -9.01
CA CYS A 44 -3.48 -7.93 -9.14
C CYS A 44 -3.21 -6.71 -10.04
N LEU A 45 -2.03 -6.09 -9.92
CA LEU A 45 -1.67 -4.92 -10.72
C LEU A 45 -1.49 -5.28 -12.19
N SER A 46 -0.84 -6.41 -12.49
CA SER A 46 -0.74 -6.91 -13.87
C SER A 46 -2.11 -7.18 -14.48
N LEU A 47 -3.01 -7.86 -13.75
CA LEU A 47 -4.38 -8.11 -14.21
C LEU A 47 -5.17 -6.82 -14.43
N MET A 48 -5.00 -5.83 -13.55
CA MET A 48 -5.62 -4.51 -13.71
C MET A 48 -5.14 -3.81 -14.99
N VAL A 49 -3.82 -3.78 -15.25
CA VAL A 49 -3.25 -3.16 -16.46
C VAL A 49 -3.80 -3.82 -17.73
N ILE A 50 -3.82 -5.15 -17.78
CA ILE A 50 -4.36 -5.91 -18.92
C ILE A 50 -5.84 -5.55 -19.14
N SER A 51 -6.62 -5.48 -18.07
CA SER A 51 -8.05 -5.16 -18.13
C SER A 51 -8.30 -3.73 -18.65
N VAL A 52 -7.49 -2.75 -18.21
CA VAL A 52 -7.59 -1.35 -18.68
C VAL A 52 -7.17 -1.23 -20.14
N LEU A 53 -6.10 -1.92 -20.56
CA LEU A 53 -5.67 -1.93 -21.96
C LEU A 53 -6.74 -2.54 -22.88
N LEU A 54 -7.34 -3.66 -22.47
CA LEU A 54 -8.43 -4.28 -23.22
C LEU A 54 -9.64 -3.35 -23.33
N ARG A 55 -9.98 -2.64 -22.26
CA ARG A 55 -11.07 -1.64 -22.27
C ARG A 55 -10.79 -0.49 -23.24
N ILE A 56 -9.56 0.04 -23.23
CA ILE A 56 -9.14 1.11 -24.14
C ILE A 56 -9.19 0.62 -25.59
N TYR A 57 -8.69 -0.59 -25.87
CA TYR A 57 -8.75 -1.20 -27.20
C TYR A 57 -10.19 -1.39 -27.68
N ALA A 58 -11.07 -1.93 -26.83
CA ALA A 58 -12.48 -2.13 -27.16
C ALA A 58 -13.19 -0.80 -27.45
N ARG A 59 -12.96 0.24 -26.64
CA ARG A 59 -13.55 1.58 -26.88
C ARG A 59 -13.05 2.21 -28.18
N MET A 60 -11.75 2.12 -28.48
CA MET A 60 -11.18 2.64 -29.74
C MET A 60 -11.69 1.89 -30.97
N GLY A 61 -11.72 0.56 -30.92
CA GLY A 61 -12.07 -0.27 -32.06
C GLY A 61 -13.58 -0.36 -32.32
N VAL A 62 -14.37 -0.62 -31.27
CA VAL A 62 -15.81 -0.92 -31.39
C VAL A 62 -16.65 0.34 -31.31
N SER A 63 -16.39 1.20 -30.31
CA SER A 63 -17.28 2.33 -30.02
C SER A 63 -16.91 3.60 -30.80
N ARG A 64 -15.66 3.73 -31.28
CA ARG A 64 -15.08 4.90 -32.00
C ARG A 64 -15.32 6.27 -31.35
N SER A 65 -15.83 6.31 -30.12
CA SER A 65 -16.11 7.51 -29.35
C SER A 65 -15.33 7.45 -28.06
N PHE A 66 -14.26 8.25 -28.00
CA PHE A 66 -13.47 8.45 -26.79
C PHE A 66 -14.17 9.47 -25.90
N GLY A 67 -15.27 9.04 -25.27
CA GLY A 67 -15.98 9.86 -24.29
C GLY A 67 -15.12 10.15 -23.05
N ALA A 68 -15.59 11.06 -22.21
CA ALA A 68 -14.94 11.43 -20.94
C ALA A 68 -14.61 10.19 -20.06
N ASP A 69 -15.39 9.11 -20.17
CA ASP A 69 -15.15 7.81 -19.53
C ASP A 69 -13.72 7.26 -19.72
N GLY A 70 -13.15 7.41 -20.92
CA GLY A 70 -11.80 6.92 -21.21
C GLY A 70 -10.71 7.64 -20.39
N TYR A 71 -10.84 8.97 -20.25
CA TYR A 71 -9.92 9.77 -19.46
C TYR A 71 -10.03 9.47 -17.96
N PHE A 72 -11.26 9.34 -17.44
CA PHE A 72 -11.46 8.95 -16.04
C PHE A 72 -10.88 7.58 -15.72
N CYS A 73 -11.01 6.62 -16.65
CA CYS A 73 -10.42 5.29 -16.50
C CYS A 73 -8.89 5.32 -16.41
N ILE A 74 -8.22 6.11 -17.27
CA ILE A 74 -6.76 6.26 -17.24
C ILE A 74 -6.31 6.93 -15.95
N VAL A 75 -6.98 8.00 -15.52
CA VAL A 75 -6.67 8.68 -14.25
C VAL A 75 -6.88 7.76 -13.05
N ALA A 76 -7.94 6.95 -13.06
CA ALA A 76 -8.18 5.94 -12.04
C ALA A 76 -7.05 4.90 -11.99
N ALA A 77 -6.65 4.36 -13.15
CA ALA A 77 -5.55 3.39 -13.26
C ALA A 77 -4.23 3.97 -12.74
N MET A 78 -3.89 5.20 -13.13
CA MET A 78 -2.70 5.91 -12.64
C MET A 78 -2.72 6.09 -11.12
N SER A 79 -3.88 6.43 -10.55
CA SER A 79 -4.05 6.60 -9.10
C SER A 79 -3.85 5.28 -8.34
N VAL A 80 -4.35 4.16 -8.89
CA VAL A 80 -4.16 2.82 -8.30
C VAL A 80 -2.70 2.36 -8.39
N ILE A 81 -2.01 2.66 -9.49
CA ILE A 81 -0.58 2.37 -9.65
C ILE A 81 0.24 3.18 -8.64
N ALA A 82 -0.06 4.47 -8.47
CA ALA A 82 0.61 5.33 -7.50
C ALA A 82 0.40 4.84 -6.05
N TRP A 83 -0.81 4.40 -5.71
CA TRP A 83 -1.09 3.82 -4.40
C TRP A 83 -0.33 2.49 -4.20
N SER A 84 -0.33 1.61 -5.20
CA SER A 84 0.32 0.30 -5.11
C SER A 84 1.84 0.42 -4.98
N SER A 85 2.47 1.39 -5.65
CA SER A 85 3.92 1.62 -5.54
C SER A 85 4.34 2.10 -4.14
N LEU A 86 3.50 2.92 -3.49
CA LEU A 86 3.69 3.33 -2.10
C LEU A 86 3.62 2.13 -1.15
N ILE A 87 2.65 1.23 -1.35
CA ILE A 87 2.53 0.00 -0.55
C ILE A 87 3.75 -0.91 -0.71
N ILE A 88 4.25 -1.09 -1.93
CA ILE A 88 5.44 -1.91 -2.19
C ILE A 88 6.67 -1.35 -1.45
N THR A 89 6.75 -0.02 -1.31
CA THR A 89 7.87 0.66 -0.62
C THR A 89 7.85 0.41 0.89
N ILE A 90 6.67 0.25 1.50
CA ILE A 90 6.53 0.06 2.95
C ILE A 90 6.48 -1.41 3.36
N VAL A 91 6.04 -2.30 2.47
CA VAL A 91 6.03 -3.75 2.69
C VAL A 91 7.46 -4.29 2.66
N GLY A 92 7.94 -4.86 3.77
CA GLY A 92 9.25 -5.50 3.94
C GLY A 92 10.02 -4.96 5.15
N ASP A 93 9.92 -3.67 5.42
CA ASP A 93 10.59 -2.98 6.53
C ASP A 93 9.87 -1.62 6.71
N PRO A 94 9.04 -1.37 7.75
CA PRO A 94 8.68 -2.19 8.91
C PRO A 94 7.35 -2.97 8.79
N LEU A 95 6.60 -2.88 7.69
CA LEU A 95 5.35 -3.63 7.52
C LEU A 95 5.59 -5.01 6.92
N GLY A 96 5.05 -6.07 7.51
CA GLY A 96 5.16 -7.43 6.99
C GLY A 96 5.30 -8.49 8.06
N PRO A 97 6.21 -8.32 9.04
CA PRO A 97 6.22 -9.13 10.24
C PRO A 97 5.08 -8.73 11.17
N HIS A 98 4.67 -9.66 12.05
CA HIS A 98 3.68 -9.36 13.08
C HIS A 98 4.11 -8.14 13.92
N SER A 99 3.15 -7.30 14.31
CA SER A 99 3.42 -6.03 14.99
C SER A 99 4.22 -6.19 16.30
N TRP A 100 4.13 -7.34 16.97
CA TRP A 100 4.93 -7.64 18.16
C TRP A 100 6.38 -8.06 17.85
N ASN A 101 6.74 -8.34 16.60
CA ASN A 101 8.10 -8.64 16.14
C ASN A 101 8.83 -7.42 15.56
N VAL A 102 8.17 -6.25 15.53
CA VAL A 102 8.74 -5.00 15.02
C VAL A 102 9.11 -4.11 16.20
N PRO A 103 10.37 -3.68 16.34
CA PRO A 103 10.77 -2.79 17.43
C PRO A 103 10.27 -1.36 17.17
N VAL A 104 9.89 -0.64 18.23
CA VAL A 104 9.38 0.75 18.11
C VAL A 104 10.41 1.70 17.49
N SER A 105 11.71 1.41 17.60
CA SER A 105 12.78 2.17 16.95
C SER A 105 12.67 2.21 15.41
N LYS A 106 12.03 1.20 14.79
CA LYS A 106 11.80 1.12 13.35
C LYS A 106 10.60 1.94 12.88
N ILE A 107 9.75 2.43 13.80
CA ILE A 107 8.63 3.34 13.50
C ILE A 107 9.19 4.76 13.37
N THR A 108 9.82 5.04 12.23
CA THR A 108 10.37 6.37 11.94
C THR A 108 9.28 7.34 11.48
N VAL A 109 9.49 8.65 11.66
CA VAL A 109 8.62 9.71 11.12
C VAL A 109 8.37 9.56 9.61
N ARG A 110 9.37 9.08 8.86
CA ARG A 110 9.26 8.77 7.43
C ARG A 110 8.18 7.71 7.17
N PHE A 111 8.17 6.63 7.95
CA PHE A 111 7.18 5.56 7.84
C PHE A 111 5.77 6.09 8.11
N LEU A 112 5.58 6.84 9.20
CA LEU A 112 4.28 7.44 9.53
C LEU A 112 3.76 8.36 8.42
N LYS A 113 4.64 9.20 7.84
CA LYS A 113 4.28 10.04 6.69
C LYS A 113 3.83 9.20 5.49
N THR A 114 4.55 8.14 5.14
CA THR A 114 4.17 7.27 4.02
C THR A 114 2.84 6.54 4.28
N VAL A 115 2.59 6.08 5.51
CA VAL A 115 1.31 5.46 5.89
C VAL A 115 0.15 6.46 5.79
N LEU A 116 0.35 7.71 6.23
CA LEU A 116 -0.67 8.76 6.12
C LEU A 116 -0.99 9.07 4.65
N ILE A 117 0.04 9.24 3.82
CA ILE A 117 -0.12 9.44 2.37
C ILE A 117 -0.89 8.27 1.76
N ASN A 118 -0.55 7.04 2.13
CA ASN A 118 -1.24 5.84 1.66
C ASN A 118 -2.73 5.82 2.08
N LEU A 119 -3.03 6.22 3.32
CA LEU A 119 -4.40 6.30 3.85
C LEU A 119 -5.24 7.35 3.11
N CYS A 120 -4.64 8.47 2.70
CA CYS A 120 -5.32 9.50 1.91
C CYS A 120 -5.48 9.10 0.44
N LEU A 121 -4.49 8.45 -0.17
CA LEU A 121 -4.54 8.04 -1.59
C LEU A 121 -5.54 6.91 -1.84
N HIS A 122 -5.68 5.97 -0.91
CA HIS A 122 -6.60 4.85 -1.05
C HIS A 122 -8.06 5.27 -1.35
N PRO A 123 -8.73 6.12 -0.54
CA PRO A 123 -10.10 6.53 -0.81
C PRO A 123 -10.23 7.37 -2.08
N VAL A 124 -9.23 8.19 -2.41
CA VAL A 124 -9.22 8.96 -3.66
C VAL A 124 -9.21 8.02 -4.87
N ALA A 125 -8.32 7.03 -4.88
CA ALA A 125 -8.28 6.01 -5.92
C ALA A 125 -9.61 5.22 -5.99
N ALA A 126 -10.18 4.85 -4.84
CA ALA A 126 -11.47 4.15 -4.78
C ALA A 126 -12.63 4.96 -5.36
N ILE A 127 -12.67 6.27 -5.13
CA ILE A 127 -13.68 7.16 -5.72
C ILE A 127 -13.53 7.19 -7.24
N PHE A 128 -12.32 7.40 -7.77
CA PHE A 128 -12.10 7.43 -9.22
C PHE A 128 -12.48 6.11 -9.92
N VAL A 129 -12.16 4.98 -9.30
CA VAL A 129 -12.55 3.65 -9.83
C VAL A 129 -14.07 3.52 -9.85
N LYS A 130 -14.75 3.88 -8.75
CA LYS A 130 -16.22 3.82 -8.68
C LYS A 130 -16.89 4.75 -9.70
N THR A 131 -16.38 5.96 -9.88
CA THR A 131 -16.89 6.91 -10.89
C THR A 131 -16.71 6.37 -12.31
N THR A 132 -15.57 5.74 -12.61
CA THR A 132 -15.34 5.09 -13.92
C THR A 132 -16.32 3.94 -14.18
N ILE A 133 -16.69 3.18 -13.14
CA ILE A 133 -17.70 2.12 -13.27
C ILE A 133 -19.08 2.74 -13.51
N LEU A 134 -19.45 3.80 -12.78
CA LEU A 134 -20.73 4.49 -12.97
C LEU A 134 -20.87 5.06 -14.39
N LEU A 135 -19.82 5.71 -14.90
CA LEU A 135 -19.76 6.25 -16.27
C LEU A 135 -19.74 5.18 -17.36
N LEU A 136 -19.45 3.91 -17.02
CA LEU A 136 -19.63 2.80 -17.96
C LEU A 136 -21.11 2.46 -18.17
N TYR A 137 -21.92 2.58 -17.12
CA TYR A 137 -23.33 2.16 -17.11
C TYR A 137 -24.29 3.26 -17.56
N LEU A 138 -23.86 4.53 -17.52
CA LEU A 138 -24.60 5.68 -18.02
C LEU A 138 -24.29 5.92 -19.51
#